data_AF-A0A7Y5BQC3-F1
#
_entry.id   AF-A0A7Y5BQC3-F1
#
_cell.length_a   1.000
_cell.length_b   1.000
_cell.length_c   1.000
_cell.angle_alpha   90.00
_cell.angle_beta   90.00
_cell.angle_gamma   90.00
#
_symmetry.space_group_name_H-M   'P 1'
#
loop_
_entity.id
_entity.type
_entity.pdbx_description
1 polymer ?
#
loop_
_entity_poly.entity_id
_entity_poly.type
_entity_poly.pdbx_seq_one_letter_code
_entity_poly.pdbx_strand_id
1 'polypeptide(L)'
;MTNPMPLWGFVAIGLAVLYFFVWPKQKPDDPIPRSARRQFILRWFHSLVWVCLAVAFFMWAGWLPGSEIAGGVALVALGLYLTFLGTFLRDRKH
;
A
#
# COMPACT_ATOMS: atom_id res chain seq x y z
N MET A 1 24.48 -9.94 -14.13
CA MET A 1 23.46 -8.88 -14.04
C MET A 1 22.86 -8.94 -12.65
N THR A 2 23.01 -7.89 -11.84
CA THR A 2 22.43 -7.82 -10.49
C THR A 2 20.91 -7.78 -10.60
N ASN A 3 20.21 -8.70 -9.93
CA ASN A 3 18.75 -8.71 -9.89
C ASN A 3 18.27 -7.41 -9.20
N PRO A 4 17.52 -6.51 -9.87
CA PRO A 4 17.08 -5.25 -9.26
C PRO A 4 15.90 -5.44 -8.29
N MET A 5 15.26 -6.61 -8.27
CA MET A 5 14.04 -6.85 -7.48
C MET A 5 14.20 -6.61 -5.97
N PRO A 6 15.30 -7.05 -5.30
CA PRO A 6 15.50 -6.75 -3.87
C PRO A 6 15.54 -5.26 -3.56
N LEU A 7 16.17 -4.45 -4.41
CA LEU A 7 16.24 -3.01 -4.24
C LEU A 7 14.83 -2.41 -4.21
N TRP A 8 13.99 -2.79 -5.17
CA TRP A 8 12.58 -2.36 -5.21
C TRP A 8 11.77 -2.87 -4.02
N GLY A 9 12.06 -4.07 -3.53
CA GLY A 9 11.47 -4.59 -2.29
C GLY A 9 11.78 -3.72 -1.08
N PHE A 10 13.04 -3.31 -0.89
CA PHE A 10 13.42 -2.40 0.19
C PHE A 10 12.83 -1.00 0.05
N VAL A 11 12.79 -0.46 -1.16
CA VAL A 11 12.12 0.83 -1.44
C VAL A 11 10.64 0.74 -1.06
N ALA A 12 9.96 -0.35 -1.43
CA ALA A 12 8.57 -0.57 -1.08
C ALA A 12 8.37 -0.66 0.44
N ILE A 13 9.25 -1.35 1.19
CA ILE A 13 9.20 -1.33 2.66
C ILE A 13 9.41 0.08 3.22
N GLY A 14 10.38 0.83 2.69
CA GLY A 14 10.62 2.21 3.11
C GLY A 14 9.37 3.08 2.95
N LEU A 15 8.68 2.95 1.80
CA LEU A 15 7.42 3.63 1.55
C LEU A 15 6.30 3.14 2.48
N ALA A 16 6.18 1.84 2.73
CA ALA A 16 5.20 1.30 3.66
C ALA A 16 5.33 1.91 5.06
N VAL A 17 6.57 1.98 5.57
CA VAL A 17 6.88 2.60 6.87
C VAL A 17 6.57 4.10 6.85
N LEU A 18 7.02 4.81 5.81
CA LEU A 18 6.76 6.24 5.66
C LEU A 18 5.26 6.53 5.71
N TYR A 19 4.46 5.82 4.92
CA TYR A 19 3.02 6.02 4.87
C TYR A 19 2.31 5.56 6.14
N PHE A 20 2.82 4.56 6.86
CA PHE A 20 2.26 4.14 8.14
C PHE A 20 2.38 5.23 9.23
N PHE A 21 3.49 5.97 9.25
CA PHE A 21 3.76 6.99 10.28
C PHE A 21 3.34 8.41 9.87
N VAL A 22 3.58 8.80 8.61
CA VAL A 22 3.31 10.16 8.14
C VAL A 22 1.83 10.37 7.82
N TRP A 23 1.11 9.31 7.46
CA TRP A 23 -0.33 9.33 7.19
C TRP A 23 -1.05 8.61 8.34
N PRO A 24 -1.91 9.27 9.14
CA PRO A 24 -2.93 10.21 8.68
C PRO A 24 -3.00 11.50 9.53
N LYS A 25 -3.15 12.63 8.83
CA LYS A 25 -3.77 13.82 9.42
C LYS A 25 -5.24 13.83 9.01
N GLN A 26 -6.13 13.44 9.92
CA GLN A 26 -7.43 14.11 9.95
C GLN A 26 -7.11 15.55 10.29
N LYS A 27 -7.50 16.49 9.42
CA LYS A 27 -7.42 17.89 9.82
C LYS A 27 -8.45 18.06 10.95
N PRO A 28 -8.07 18.66 12.09
CA PRO A 28 -9.02 18.95 13.17
C PRO A 28 -10.27 19.69 12.68
N ASP A 29 -10.14 20.42 11.57
CA ASP A 29 -11.17 21.28 10.99
C ASP A 29 -12.02 20.62 9.87
N ASP A 30 -11.95 19.29 9.66
CA ASP A 30 -12.81 18.65 8.65
C ASP A 30 -14.29 18.75 9.09
N PRO A 31 -15.17 19.47 8.35
CA PRO A 31 -16.53 19.81 8.79
C PRO A 31 -17.47 18.60 8.94
N ILE A 32 -17.09 17.46 8.36
CA ILE A 32 -17.86 16.23 8.34
C ILE A 32 -16.98 15.11 8.90
N PRO A 33 -17.39 14.42 9.98
CA PRO A 33 -16.67 13.28 10.50
C PRO A 33 -16.55 12.20 9.41
N ARG A 34 -15.32 11.88 9.00
CA ARG A 34 -15.09 10.72 8.11
C ARG A 34 -15.66 9.47 8.79
N SER A 35 -16.42 8.67 8.05
CA SER A 35 -16.87 7.38 8.57
C SER A 35 -15.67 6.50 8.94
N ALA A 36 -15.78 5.77 10.06
CA ALA A 36 -14.69 4.95 10.59
C ALA A 36 -14.10 4.00 9.54
N ARG A 37 -14.94 3.47 8.63
CA ARG A 37 -14.51 2.62 7.50
C ARG A 37 -13.64 3.38 6.50
N ARG A 38 -14.00 4.61 6.11
CA ARG A 38 -13.19 5.42 5.20
C ARG A 38 -11.86 5.78 5.82
N GLN A 39 -11.86 6.18 7.10
CA GLN A 39 -10.62 6.48 7.82
C GLN A 39 -9.70 5.24 7.88
N PHE A 40 -10.27 4.07 8.16
CA PHE A 40 -9.51 2.82 8.17
C PHE A 40 -8.89 2.51 6.79
N ILE A 41 -9.68 2.55 5.71
CA ILE A 41 -9.18 2.30 4.35
C ILE A 41 -8.07 3.29 3.99
N LEU A 42 -8.30 4.59 4.21
CA LEU A 42 -7.33 5.64 3.85
C LEU A 42 -6.05 5.58 4.68
N ARG A 43 -6.10 5.03 5.91
CA ARG A 43 -4.92 4.88 6.76
C ARG A 43 -4.11 3.64 6.39
N TRP A 44 -4.77 2.51 6.19
CA TRP A 44 -4.09 1.22 6.17
C TRP A 44 -3.83 0.68 4.77
N PHE A 45 -4.74 0.90 3.82
CA PHE A 45 -4.64 0.24 2.52
C PHE A 45 -3.43 0.72 1.73
N HIS A 46 -3.07 2.00 1.80
CA HIS A 46 -1.92 2.51 1.07
C HIS A 46 -0.60 1.91 1.56
N SER A 47 -0.39 1.84 2.88
CA SER A 47 0.79 1.14 3.44
C SER A 47 0.76 -0.35 3.12
N LEU A 48 -0.41 -0.98 3.13
CA LEU A 48 -0.55 -2.40 2.81
C LEU A 48 -0.20 -2.72 1.35
N VAL A 49 -0.52 -1.83 0.40
CA VAL A 49 -0.09 -1.94 -1.01
C VAL A 49 1.42 -2.05 -1.09
N TRP A 50 2.14 -1.17 -0.40
CA TRP A 50 3.60 -1.16 -0.38
C TRP A 50 4.18 -2.43 0.26
N VAL A 51 3.54 -2.96 1.31
CA VAL A 51 3.93 -4.25 1.91
C VAL A 51 3.73 -5.40 0.92
N CYS A 52 2.57 -5.48 0.26
CA CYS A 52 2.29 -6.52 -0.73
C CYS A 52 3.28 -6.46 -1.91
N LEU A 53 3.61 -5.26 -2.39
CA LEU A 53 4.63 -5.08 -3.43
C LEU A 53 6.02 -5.52 -2.96
N ALA A 54 6.42 -5.18 -1.74
CA ALA A 54 7.69 -5.63 -1.18
C ALA A 54 7.79 -7.16 -1.15
N VAL A 55 6.72 -7.81 -0.68
CA VAL A 55 6.62 -9.28 -0.67
C VAL A 55 6.75 -9.85 -2.08
N ALA A 56 6.00 -9.33 -3.06
CA ALA A 56 6.09 -9.78 -4.45
C ALA A 56 7.50 -9.61 -5.03
N PHE A 57 8.16 -8.47 -4.77
CA PHE A 57 9.54 -8.23 -5.21
C PHE A 57 10.53 -9.20 -4.58
N PHE A 58 10.42 -9.49 -3.28
CA PHE A 58 11.28 -10.47 -2.62
C PHE A 58 11.02 -11.91 -3.08
N MET A 59 9.80 -12.25 -3.45
CA MET A 59 9.46 -13.55 -4.05
C MET A 59 10.07 -13.70 -5.45
N TRP A 60 9.98 -12.67 -6.30
CA TRP A 60 10.68 -12.67 -7.60
C TRP A 60 12.20 -12.63 -7.48
N ALA A 61 12.73 -12.08 -6.38
CA ALA A 61 14.14 -12.12 -6.07
C ALA A 61 14.64 -13.51 -5.60
N GLY A 62 13.74 -14.43 -5.28
CA GLY A 62 14.08 -15.73 -4.68
C GLY A 62 14.45 -15.65 -3.20
N TRP A 63 14.20 -14.52 -2.53
CA TRP A 63 14.44 -14.34 -1.09
C TRP A 63 13.28 -14.85 -0.24
N LEU A 64 12.08 -14.92 -0.85
CA LEU A 64 10.91 -15.58 -0.31
C LEU A 64 10.49 -16.72 -1.25
N PRO A 65 10.01 -17.86 -0.72
CA PRO A 65 9.43 -18.91 -1.55
C PRO A 65 8.13 -18.43 -2.22
N GLY A 66 7.74 -19.08 -3.32
CA GLY A 66 6.46 -18.83 -3.99
C GLY A 66 6.50 -17.87 -5.18
N SER A 67 7.61 -17.80 -5.93
CA SER A 67 7.74 -16.95 -7.11
C SER A 67 6.57 -17.05 -8.11
N GLU A 68 5.94 -18.22 -8.20
CA GLU A 68 4.78 -18.54 -9.03
C GLU A 68 3.50 -17.82 -8.64
N ILE A 69 3.33 -17.44 -7.36
CA ILE A 69 2.18 -16.67 -6.87
C ILE A 69 2.49 -15.19 -6.68
N ALA A 70 3.75 -14.75 -6.88
CA ALA A 70 4.15 -13.36 -6.70
C ALA A 70 3.33 -12.39 -7.57
N GLY A 71 2.95 -12.81 -8.79
CA GLY A 71 2.03 -12.07 -9.63
C GLY A 71 0.63 -11.90 -9.00
N GLY A 72 0.13 -12.94 -8.32
CA GLY A 72 -1.12 -12.88 -7.57
C GLY A 72 -1.04 -11.90 -6.39
N VAL A 73 0.09 -11.89 -5.68
CA VAL A 73 0.34 -10.92 -4.59
C VAL A 73 0.35 -9.48 -5.13
N ALA A 74 0.96 -9.26 -6.30
CA ALA A 74 0.96 -7.95 -6.97
C ALA A 74 -0.47 -7.53 -7.40
N LEU A 75 -1.32 -8.47 -7.85
CA LEU A 75 -2.73 -8.19 -8.15
C LEU A 75 -3.54 -7.82 -6.90
N VAL A 76 -3.26 -8.45 -5.75
CA VAL A 76 -3.86 -8.04 -4.47
C VAL A 76 -3.44 -6.62 -4.11
N ALA A 77 -2.16 -6.27 -4.29
CA ALA A 77 -1.67 -4.90 -4.10
C ALA A 77 -2.43 -3.91 -5.00
N LEU A 78 -2.68 -4.26 -6.25
CA LEU A 78 -3.49 -3.44 -7.16
C LEU A 78 -4.92 -3.27 -6.64
N GLY A 79 -5.58 -4.33 -6.20
CA GLY A 79 -6.93 -4.26 -5.64
C GLY A 79 -7.02 -3.36 -4.40
N LEU A 80 -6.04 -3.45 -3.49
CA LEU A 80 -5.90 -2.57 -2.34
C LEU A 80 -5.71 -1.11 -2.76
N TYR A 81 -4.86 -0.87 -3.76
CA TYR A 81 -4.58 0.48 -4.27
C TYR A 81 -5.82 1.10 -4.92
N LEU A 82 -6.56 0.35 -5.74
CA LEU A 82 -7.80 0.82 -6.36
C LEU A 82 -8.87 1.14 -5.30
N THR A 83 -8.98 0.32 -4.25
CA THR A 83 -9.91 0.57 -3.14
C THR A 83 -9.53 1.83 -2.35
N PHE A 84 -8.24 1.99 -2.07
CA PHE A 84 -7.69 3.22 -1.47
C PHE A 84 -8.00 4.43 -2.36
N LEU A 85 -7.65 4.37 -3.63
CA LEU A 85 -7.80 5.48 -4.58
C LEU A 85 -9.26 5.87 -4.77
N GLY A 86 -10.16 4.89 -4.94
CA GLY A 86 -11.59 5.15 -5.05
C GLY A 86 -12.15 5.81 -3.78
N THR A 87 -11.69 5.38 -2.60
CA THR A 87 -12.08 6.00 -1.33
C THR A 87 -11.52 7.41 -1.20
N PHE A 88 -10.27 7.62 -1.58
CA PHE A 88 -9.58 8.90 -1.52
C PHE A 88 -10.18 9.95 -2.46
N LEU A 89 -10.50 9.55 -3.70
CA LEU A 89 -11.15 10.43 -4.67
C LEU A 89 -12.56 10.81 -4.23
N ARG A 90 -13.30 9.89 -3.58
CA ARG A 90 -14.61 10.21 -3.00
C ARG A 90 -14.49 11.15 -1.81
N ASP A 91 -13.49 10.95 -0.97
CA ASP A 91 -13.23 11.80 0.19
C ASP A 91 -12.87 13.24 -0.21
N ARG A 92 -12.08 13.42 -1.27
CA ARG A 92 -11.67 14.73 -1.82
C ARG A 92 -12.79 15.52 -2.51
N LYS A 93 -13.90 14.89 -2.87
CA LYS A 93 -15.05 15.52 -3.56
C LYS A 93 -16.08 16.13 -2.59
N HIS A 94 -15.97 15.83 -1.31
CA HIS A 94 -16.77 16.43 -0.24
C HIS A 94 -15.95 17.53 0.43
#